data_AF-A0A2V9QGN4-F1
#
_entry.id   AF-A0A2V9QGN4-F1
#
_cell.length_a   1.000
_cell.length_b   1.000
_cell.length_c   1.000
_cell.angle_alpha   90.00
_cell.angle_beta   90.00
_cell.angle_gamma   90.00
#
_symmetry.space_group_name_H-M   'P 1'
#
loop_
_entity.id
_entity.type
_entity.pdbx_description
1 polymer ?
#
loop_
_entity_poly.entity_id
_entity_poly.type
_entity_poly.pdbx_seq_one_letter_code
_entity_poly.pdbx_strand_id
1 'polypeptide(L)'
;MSTLSKTNPNAAWQNMRRLYSAYLALSREFAIETQPCAELESESGVPSAEGITRGEHWLADMDQRVQIHQLRQFVQTSAQADEAFLHALLSCHLKKEEHTEQDRDKVDFLLVQIFSQAAPSDISGPSLSLAEVAKILQPILGTVEISASDWLDPLEDLLGKAYRAKNLNELFTSRIIEQGRHIKASSGDKFFEPSSLVAFARFGFLVRRAFFRLMHQDLNTILDGLRDLE
;
A
#
# COMPACT_ATOMS: atom_id res chain seq x y z
N MET A 1 11.20 -17.80 21.09
CA MET A 1 12.05 -18.55 20.14
C MET A 1 11.32 -18.55 18.80
N SER A 2 11.64 -17.58 17.94
CA SER A 2 10.95 -17.34 16.67
C SER A 2 11.26 -18.43 15.66
N THR A 3 10.23 -19.16 15.24
CA THR A 3 10.24 -19.93 14.00
C THR A 3 10.20 -18.97 12.82
N LEU A 4 11.33 -18.32 12.51
CA LEU A 4 11.57 -17.72 11.21
C LEU A 4 11.58 -18.86 10.20
N SER A 5 10.47 -19.01 9.48
CA SER A 5 10.36 -19.90 8.33
C SER A 5 11.54 -19.64 7.41
N LYS A 6 12.41 -20.66 7.24
CA LYS A 6 13.50 -20.64 6.26
C LYS A 6 12.88 -20.33 4.91
N THR A 7 13.00 -19.09 4.46
CA THR A 7 12.45 -18.65 3.18
C THR A 7 13.11 -19.51 2.11
N ASN A 8 12.33 -20.25 1.32
CA ASN A 8 12.83 -21.07 0.23
C ASN A 8 13.69 -20.16 -0.68
N PRO A 9 15.00 -20.40 -0.82
CA PRO A 9 15.90 -19.52 -1.58
C PRO A 9 15.44 -19.30 -3.02
N ASN A 10 14.85 -20.33 -3.62
CA ASN A 10 14.28 -20.24 -4.97
C ASN A 10 13.05 -19.33 -5.01
N ALA A 11 12.20 -19.35 -3.98
CA ALA A 11 11.04 -18.45 -3.93
C ALA A 11 11.46 -16.99 -3.72
N ALA A 12 12.47 -16.74 -2.88
CA ALA A 12 13.04 -15.41 -2.70
C ALA A 12 13.64 -14.88 -4.02
N TRP A 13 14.37 -15.72 -4.75
CA TRP A 13 14.94 -15.37 -6.05
C TRP A 13 13.88 -15.04 -7.10
N GLN A 14 12.81 -15.84 -7.18
CA GLN A 14 11.71 -15.56 -8.10
C GLN A 14 11.00 -14.25 -7.77
N ASN A 15 10.83 -13.93 -6.49
CA ASN A 15 10.29 -12.63 -6.06
C ASN A 15 11.21 -11.47 -6.47
N MET A 16 12.52 -11.59 -6.29
CA MET A 16 13.47 -10.57 -6.74
C MET A 16 13.39 -10.34 -8.26
N ARG A 17 13.30 -11.40 -9.07
CA ARG A 17 13.17 -11.29 -10.52
C ARG A 17 11.85 -10.65 -10.96
N ARG A 18 10.76 -10.92 -10.23
CA ARG A 18 9.47 -10.25 -10.45
C ARG A 18 9.55 -8.75 -10.14
N LEU A 19 10.18 -8.39 -9.03
CA LEU A 19 10.39 -6.98 -8.68
C LEU A 19 11.29 -6.29 -9.70
N TYR A 20 12.34 -6.98 -10.16
CA TYR A 20 13.24 -6.48 -11.19
C TYR A 20 12.51 -6.13 -12.49
N SER A 21 11.68 -7.04 -13.02
CA SER A 21 10.98 -6.80 -14.27
C SER A 21 9.99 -5.64 -14.18
N ALA A 22 9.29 -5.51 -13.05
CA ALA A 22 8.39 -4.39 -12.79
C ALA A 22 9.15 -3.08 -12.60
N TYR A 23 10.30 -3.07 -11.90
CA TYR A 23 11.12 -1.88 -11.76
C TYR A 23 11.80 -1.43 -13.05
N LEU A 24 12.17 -2.36 -13.93
CA LEU A 24 12.59 -2.00 -15.28
C LEU A 24 11.48 -1.35 -16.09
N ALA A 25 10.24 -1.82 -15.97
CA ALA A 25 9.12 -1.20 -16.64
C ALA A 25 8.83 0.20 -16.08
N LEU A 26 8.81 0.32 -14.75
CA LEU A 26 8.61 1.60 -14.06
C LEU A 26 9.73 2.59 -14.43
N SER A 27 10.99 2.18 -14.41
CA SER A 27 12.11 3.06 -14.79
C SER A 27 12.01 3.55 -16.24
N ARG A 28 11.53 2.72 -17.17
CA ARG A 28 11.26 3.13 -18.56
C ARG A 28 10.11 4.13 -18.64
N GLU A 29 9.01 3.89 -17.91
CA GLU A 29 7.84 4.79 -17.90
C GLU A 29 8.19 6.19 -17.36
N PHE A 30 9.04 6.26 -16.34
CA PHE A 30 9.39 7.51 -15.65
C PHE A 30 10.80 8.04 -15.96
N ALA A 31 11.47 7.48 -16.97
CA ALA A 31 12.83 7.84 -17.38
C ALA A 31 13.84 7.88 -16.20
N ILE A 32 13.76 6.89 -15.30
CA ILE A 32 14.69 6.73 -14.18
C ILE A 32 15.96 6.05 -14.71
N GLU A 33 17.10 6.71 -14.58
CA GLU A 33 18.38 6.12 -14.96
C GLU A 33 18.69 4.90 -14.08
N THR A 34 18.89 3.75 -14.73
CA THR A 34 19.25 2.49 -14.08
C THR A 34 20.14 1.66 -14.99
N GLN A 35 21.07 0.93 -14.38
CA GLN A 35 21.88 -0.06 -15.09
C GLN A 35 21.24 -1.44 -14.88
N PRO A 36 21.01 -2.24 -15.92
CA PRO A 36 20.48 -3.59 -15.77
C PRO A 36 21.34 -4.49 -14.87
N CYS A 37 20.70 -5.43 -14.18
CA CYS A 37 21.39 -6.46 -13.41
C CYS A 37 21.36 -7.79 -14.19
N ALA A 38 22.50 -8.15 -14.78
CA ALA A 38 22.62 -9.33 -15.65
C ALA A 38 22.18 -10.63 -14.96
N GLU A 39 22.38 -10.74 -13.65
CA GLU A 39 22.00 -11.90 -12.85
C GLU A 39 20.47 -12.05 -12.78
N LEU A 40 19.74 -10.95 -12.60
CA LEU A 40 18.28 -10.93 -12.52
C LEU A 40 17.63 -11.10 -13.90
N GLU A 41 18.33 -10.73 -14.97
CA GLU A 41 17.94 -11.00 -16.36
C GLU A 41 18.08 -12.48 -16.74
N SER A 42 19.09 -13.16 -16.21
CA SER A 42 19.37 -14.54 -16.56
C SER A 42 18.20 -15.48 -16.19
N GLU A 43 17.69 -16.21 -17.18
CA GLU A 43 16.55 -17.15 -16.98
C GLU A 43 16.96 -18.47 -16.34
N SER A 44 18.26 -18.74 -16.20
CA SER A 44 18.79 -20.07 -15.90
C SER A 44 19.61 -20.08 -14.61
N GLY A 45 19.20 -20.92 -13.66
CA GLY A 45 20.06 -21.38 -12.55
C GLY A 45 19.58 -21.03 -11.15
N VAL A 46 20.07 -21.81 -10.17
CA VAL A 46 20.08 -21.42 -8.76
C VAL A 46 21.03 -20.23 -8.64
N PRO A 47 20.62 -19.11 -8.02
CA PRO A 47 21.48 -17.94 -7.93
C PRO A 47 22.73 -18.26 -7.10
N SER A 48 23.87 -17.70 -7.52
CA SER A 48 25.06 -17.66 -6.67
C SER A 48 24.81 -16.70 -5.50
N ALA A 49 25.53 -16.89 -4.39
CA ALA A 49 25.45 -15.96 -3.24
C ALA A 49 25.77 -14.51 -3.67
N GLU A 50 26.74 -14.35 -4.56
CA GLU A 50 27.12 -13.05 -5.12
C GLU A 50 26.01 -12.43 -5.98
N GLY A 51 25.29 -13.24 -6.76
CA GLY A 51 24.16 -12.81 -7.56
C GLY A 51 22.96 -12.39 -6.72
N ILE A 52 22.72 -13.06 -5.59
CA ILE A 52 21.72 -12.65 -4.60
C ILE A 52 22.07 -11.26 -4.07
N THR A 53 23.30 -11.06 -3.59
CA THR A 53 23.73 -9.78 -3.03
C THR A 53 23.65 -8.65 -4.05
N ARG A 54 24.06 -8.89 -5.30
CA ARG A 54 23.91 -7.90 -6.38
C ARG A 54 22.45 -7.56 -6.67
N GLY A 55 21.59 -8.57 -6.72
CA GLY A 55 20.16 -8.37 -6.94
C GLY A 55 19.50 -7.57 -5.82
N GLU A 56 19.81 -7.89 -4.56
CA GLU A 56 19.34 -7.16 -3.38
C GLU A 56 19.80 -5.69 -3.43
N HIS A 57 21.07 -5.45 -3.77
CA HIS A 57 21.60 -4.09 -3.89
C HIS A 57 20.92 -3.29 -4.99
N TRP A 58 20.69 -3.91 -6.16
CA TRP A 58 19.99 -3.27 -7.27
C TRP A 58 18.55 -2.90 -6.90
N LEU A 59 17.83 -3.82 -6.23
CA LEU A 59 16.46 -3.55 -5.76
C LEU A 59 16.43 -2.42 -4.73
N ALA A 60 17.39 -2.40 -3.80
CA ALA A 60 17.51 -1.33 -2.80
C ALA A 60 17.80 0.04 -3.44
N ASP A 61 18.65 0.11 -4.46
CA ASP A 61 18.92 1.34 -5.22
C ASP A 61 17.67 1.82 -5.97
N MET A 62 16.98 0.92 -6.65
CA MET A 62 15.71 1.26 -7.34
C MET A 62 14.64 1.72 -6.35
N ASP A 63 14.51 1.06 -5.21
CA ASP A 63 13.61 1.47 -4.14
C ASP A 63 13.85 2.93 -3.71
N GLN A 64 15.11 3.37 -3.58
CA GLN A 64 15.40 4.76 -3.18
C GLN A 64 15.05 5.77 -4.29
N ARG A 65 15.27 5.41 -5.54
CA ARG A 65 15.03 6.29 -6.70
C ARG A 65 13.54 6.47 -7.00
N VAL A 66 12.77 5.39 -6.89
CA VAL A 66 11.34 5.38 -7.24
C VAL A 66 10.55 6.19 -6.21
N GLN A 67 9.92 7.26 -6.67
CA GLN A 67 9.07 8.10 -5.83
C GLN A 67 7.67 7.51 -5.66
N ILE A 68 7.01 7.83 -4.55
CA ILE A 68 5.68 7.29 -4.24
C ILE A 68 4.64 7.62 -5.31
N HIS A 69 4.68 8.82 -5.91
CA HIS A 69 3.73 9.20 -6.95
C HIS A 69 3.94 8.40 -8.25
N GLN A 70 5.19 8.08 -8.60
CA GLN A 70 5.53 7.23 -9.75
C GLN A 70 5.02 5.80 -9.52
N LEU A 71 5.25 5.25 -8.33
CA LEU A 71 4.73 3.93 -7.94
C LEU A 71 3.19 3.89 -7.99
N ARG A 72 2.52 4.93 -7.47
CA ARG A 72 1.06 5.02 -7.49
C ARG A 72 0.51 5.02 -8.92
N GLN A 73 1.10 5.82 -9.80
CA GLN A 73 0.71 5.88 -11.19
C GLN A 73 0.95 4.53 -11.87
N PHE A 74 2.16 3.96 -11.76
CA PHE A 74 2.49 2.66 -12.34
C PHE A 74 1.50 1.56 -11.94
N VAL A 75 1.16 1.47 -10.64
CA VAL A 75 0.23 0.46 -10.14
C VAL A 75 -1.20 0.65 -10.65
N GLN A 76 -1.58 1.87 -11.03
CA GLN A 76 -2.91 2.17 -11.58
C GLN A 76 -3.00 1.99 -13.09
N THR A 77 -1.88 2.06 -13.81
CA THR A 77 -1.86 2.09 -15.29
C THR A 77 -1.22 0.85 -15.92
N SER A 78 -0.36 0.14 -15.20
CA SER A 78 0.43 -0.96 -15.75
C SER A 78 -0.18 -2.34 -15.48
N ALA A 79 -0.27 -3.15 -16.53
CA ALA A 79 -0.65 -4.57 -16.40
C ALA A 79 0.40 -5.41 -15.65
N GLN A 80 1.63 -4.90 -15.50
CA GLN A 80 2.69 -5.59 -14.76
C GLN A 80 2.58 -5.43 -13.24
N ALA A 81 1.71 -4.53 -12.77
CA ALA A 81 1.42 -4.35 -11.35
C ALA A 81 0.36 -5.35 -10.85
N ASP A 82 0.65 -6.65 -11.01
CA ASP A 82 -0.23 -7.72 -10.56
C ASP A 82 -0.20 -7.92 -9.03
N GLU A 83 -1.12 -8.74 -8.50
CA GLU A 83 -1.23 -9.02 -7.06
C GLU A 83 0.09 -9.53 -6.49
N ALA A 84 0.75 -10.46 -7.18
CA ALA A 84 1.98 -11.05 -6.70
C ALA A 84 3.18 -10.07 -6.75
N PHE A 85 3.19 -9.09 -7.66
CA PHE A 85 4.12 -7.96 -7.62
C PHE A 85 3.89 -7.11 -6.37
N LEU A 86 2.64 -6.72 -6.09
CA LEU A 86 2.32 -5.90 -4.92
C LEU A 86 2.68 -6.60 -3.61
N HIS A 87 2.39 -7.90 -3.51
CA HIS A 87 2.76 -8.72 -2.36
C HIS A 87 4.29 -8.83 -2.19
N ALA A 88 5.01 -9.07 -3.29
CA ALA A 88 6.48 -9.11 -3.26
C ALA A 88 7.07 -7.77 -2.83
N LEU A 89 6.50 -6.66 -3.33
CA LEU A 89 7.00 -5.32 -3.06
C LEU A 89 6.74 -4.91 -1.60
N LEU A 90 5.51 -5.12 -1.10
CA LEU A 90 5.20 -4.87 0.31
C LEU A 90 6.06 -5.73 1.23
N SER A 91 6.25 -7.01 0.91
CA SER A 91 7.12 -7.91 1.68
C SER A 91 8.58 -7.45 1.67
N CYS A 92 9.05 -6.85 0.58
CA CYS A 92 10.40 -6.30 0.49
C CYS A 92 10.58 -5.11 1.43
N HIS A 93 9.64 -4.15 1.40
CA HIS A 93 9.69 -2.99 2.31
C HIS A 93 9.61 -3.40 3.78
N LEU A 94 8.71 -4.32 4.15
CA LEU A 94 8.54 -4.75 5.55
C LEU A 94 9.73 -5.54 6.12
N LYS A 95 10.61 -6.07 5.27
CA LYS A 95 11.80 -6.81 5.70
C LYS A 95 13.03 -5.94 5.93
N LYS A 96 12.96 -4.65 5.63
CA LYS A 96 14.08 -3.74 5.86
C LYS A 96 14.34 -3.61 7.35
N GLU A 97 15.62 -3.57 7.74
CA GLU A 97 16.01 -3.36 9.14
C GLU A 97 15.71 -1.91 9.55
N GLU A 98 15.96 -0.96 8.64
CA GLU A 98 15.69 0.46 8.82
C GLU A 98 14.68 0.93 7.77
N HIS A 99 13.75 1.79 8.18
CA HIS A 99 12.71 2.32 7.32
C HIS A 99 12.81 3.83 7.21
N THR A 100 12.80 4.33 5.97
CA THR A 100 12.73 5.76 5.68
C THR A 100 11.29 6.27 5.70
N GLU A 101 11.10 7.59 5.68
CA GLU A 101 9.78 8.19 5.46
C GLU A 101 9.17 7.77 4.11
N GLN A 102 10.00 7.60 3.08
CA GLN A 102 9.57 7.13 1.77
C GLN A 102 9.11 5.67 1.81
N ASP A 103 9.75 4.81 2.62
CA ASP A 103 9.29 3.44 2.85
C ASP A 103 7.92 3.42 3.53
N ARG A 104 7.71 4.28 4.53
CA ARG A 104 6.42 4.43 5.20
C ARG A 104 5.31 4.79 4.21
N ASP A 105 5.54 5.78 3.35
CA ASP A 105 4.57 6.21 2.34
C ASP A 105 4.24 5.12 1.32
N LYS A 106 5.24 4.33 0.91
CA LYS A 106 5.06 3.17 0.02
C LYS A 106 4.29 2.05 0.70
N VAL A 107 4.64 1.69 1.92
CA VAL A 107 3.93 0.68 2.71
C VAL A 107 2.47 1.09 2.91
N ASP A 108 2.21 2.34 3.30
CA ASP A 108 0.84 2.85 3.49
C ASP A 108 0.00 2.74 2.20
N PHE A 109 0.60 3.12 1.07
CA PHE A 109 -0.04 2.98 -0.23
C PHE A 109 -0.32 1.51 -0.59
N LEU A 110 0.69 0.65 -0.50
CA LEU A 110 0.62 -0.74 -0.91
C LEU A 110 -0.40 -1.51 -0.08
N LEU A 111 -0.46 -1.27 1.22
CA LEU A 111 -1.48 -1.86 2.11
C LEU A 111 -2.89 -1.52 1.65
N VAL A 112 -3.17 -0.24 1.44
CA VAL A 112 -4.49 0.21 0.98
C VAL A 112 -4.80 -0.36 -0.39
N GLN A 113 -3.83 -0.43 -1.30
CA GLN A 113 -4.01 -0.92 -2.65
C GLN A 113 -4.27 -2.42 -2.71
N ILE A 114 -3.45 -3.23 -2.02
CA ILE A 114 -3.63 -4.68 -1.89
C ILE A 114 -4.99 -4.99 -1.27
N PHE A 115 -5.31 -4.31 -0.16
CA PHE A 115 -6.62 -4.47 0.47
C PHE A 115 -7.75 -4.08 -0.48
N SER A 116 -7.63 -2.98 -1.22
CA SER A 116 -8.67 -2.54 -2.17
C SER A 116 -8.92 -3.56 -3.28
N GLN A 117 -7.90 -4.33 -3.71
CA GLN A 117 -8.03 -5.35 -4.75
C GLN A 117 -8.62 -6.66 -4.22
N ALA A 118 -8.34 -7.00 -2.96
CA ALA A 118 -8.82 -8.23 -2.34
C ALA A 118 -10.18 -8.07 -1.63
N ALA A 119 -10.59 -6.84 -1.33
CA ALA A 119 -11.82 -6.52 -0.62
C ALA A 119 -13.07 -6.91 -1.45
N PRO A 120 -14.02 -7.67 -0.86
CA PRO A 120 -15.32 -7.92 -1.48
C PRO A 120 -16.07 -6.64 -1.86
N SER A 121 -16.77 -6.68 -3.00
CA SER A 121 -17.51 -5.53 -3.54
C SER A 121 -18.68 -5.07 -2.67
N ASP A 122 -19.19 -5.96 -1.81
CA ASP A 122 -20.36 -5.76 -0.96
C ASP A 122 -20.03 -5.24 0.46
N ILE A 123 -18.75 -5.00 0.78
CA ILE A 123 -18.39 -4.42 2.08
C ILE A 123 -19.19 -3.12 2.27
N SER A 124 -20.03 -3.06 3.30
CA SER A 124 -20.90 -1.91 3.55
C SER A 124 -20.21 -0.89 4.44
N GLY A 125 -19.55 0.10 3.84
CA GLY A 125 -19.06 1.30 4.53
C GLY A 125 -18.36 1.07 5.89
N PRO A 126 -18.72 1.82 6.95
CA PRO A 126 -17.95 1.92 8.20
C PRO A 126 -17.99 0.65 9.07
N SER A 127 -18.76 -0.38 8.70
CA SER A 127 -18.86 -1.62 9.48
C SER A 127 -17.68 -2.57 9.30
N LEU A 128 -16.78 -2.30 8.36
CA LEU A 128 -15.57 -3.09 8.17
C LEU A 128 -14.78 -3.12 9.48
N SER A 129 -14.52 -4.31 10.02
CA SER A 129 -13.80 -4.51 11.27
C SER A 129 -12.29 -4.70 11.04
N LEU A 130 -11.48 -4.43 12.05
CA LEU A 130 -10.03 -4.70 11.99
C LEU A 130 -9.72 -6.19 11.80
N ALA A 131 -10.54 -7.09 12.35
CA ALA A 131 -10.36 -8.54 12.20
C ALA A 131 -10.57 -9.00 10.75
N GLU A 132 -11.54 -8.42 10.03
CA GLU A 132 -11.73 -8.69 8.60
C GLU A 132 -10.55 -8.20 7.76
N VAL A 133 -10.02 -7.01 8.09
CA VAL A 133 -8.82 -6.47 7.42
C VAL A 133 -7.59 -7.34 7.68
N ALA A 134 -7.39 -7.77 8.92
CA ALA A 134 -6.31 -8.68 9.29
C ALA A 134 -6.38 -10.01 8.54
N LYS A 135 -7.59 -10.57 8.36
CA LYS A 135 -7.79 -11.82 7.62
C LYS A 135 -7.40 -11.68 6.15
N ILE A 136 -7.74 -10.56 5.51
CA ILE A 136 -7.39 -10.31 4.11
C ILE A 136 -5.87 -10.08 3.97
N LEU A 137 -5.23 -9.40 4.92
CA LEU A 137 -3.79 -9.11 4.90
C LEU A 137 -2.91 -10.25 5.48
N GLN A 138 -3.51 -11.31 6.02
CA GLN A 138 -2.82 -12.45 6.62
C GLN A 138 -1.73 -13.08 5.73
N PRO A 139 -1.89 -13.20 4.39
CA PRO A 139 -0.84 -13.75 3.53
C PRO A 139 0.49 -12.98 3.57
N ILE A 140 0.46 -11.71 4.00
CA ILE A 140 1.63 -10.83 4.03
C ILE A 140 2.06 -10.56 5.48
N LEU A 141 1.11 -10.20 6.35
CA LEU A 141 1.39 -9.80 7.73
C LEU A 141 1.47 -11.00 8.70
N GLY A 142 1.09 -12.19 8.25
CA GLY A 142 0.89 -13.34 9.12
C GLY A 142 -0.34 -13.20 10.02
N THR A 143 -0.42 -14.03 11.04
CA THR A 143 -1.50 -13.94 12.03
C THR A 143 -1.29 -12.69 12.89
N VAL A 144 -2.22 -11.74 12.79
CA VAL A 144 -2.22 -10.50 13.57
C VAL A 144 -3.24 -10.61 14.69
N GLU A 145 -2.78 -10.47 15.94
CA GLU A 145 -3.66 -10.34 17.09
C GLU A 145 -4.19 -8.90 17.18
N ILE A 146 -5.49 -8.74 17.00
CA ILE A 146 -6.15 -7.45 17.17
C ILE A 146 -6.51 -7.29 18.64
N SER A 147 -5.84 -6.36 19.31
CA SER A 147 -6.19 -5.93 20.67
C SER A 147 -6.93 -4.59 20.61
N ALA A 148 -7.95 -4.44 21.45
CA ALA A 148 -8.56 -3.14 21.67
C ALA A 148 -7.50 -2.20 22.24
N SER A 149 -7.32 -1.04 21.61
CA SER A 149 -6.29 -0.09 21.99
C SER A 149 -6.79 1.34 21.80
N ASP A 150 -6.73 2.14 22.86
CA ASP A 150 -7.22 3.53 22.89
C ASP A 150 -6.53 4.43 21.86
N TRP A 151 -5.32 4.08 21.41
CA TRP A 151 -4.61 4.84 20.38
C TRP A 151 -5.32 4.84 19.01
N LEU A 152 -6.27 3.92 18.80
CA LEU A 152 -7.08 3.84 17.59
C LEU A 152 -8.23 4.84 17.57
N ASP A 153 -8.67 5.34 18.73
CA ASP A 153 -9.82 6.24 18.84
C ASP A 153 -9.74 7.46 17.92
N PRO A 154 -8.58 8.15 17.77
CA PRO A 154 -8.44 9.25 16.84
C PRO A 154 -8.72 8.86 15.37
N LEU A 155 -8.39 7.64 14.96
CA LEU A 155 -8.67 7.15 13.60
C LEU A 155 -10.17 6.88 13.41
N GLU A 156 -10.83 6.29 14.41
CA GLU A 156 -12.29 6.07 14.36
C GLU A 156 -13.05 7.39 14.31
N ASP A 157 -12.62 8.40 15.07
CA ASP A 157 -13.19 9.75 15.03
C ASP A 157 -13.08 10.38 13.64
N LEU A 158 -11.91 10.26 13.00
CA LEU A 158 -11.68 10.73 11.64
C LEU A 158 -12.56 10.01 10.62
N LEU A 159 -12.72 8.69 10.74
CA LEU A 159 -13.63 7.92 9.90
C LEU A 159 -15.08 8.34 10.10
N GLY A 160 -15.50 8.54 11.35
CA GLY A 160 -16.81 9.06 11.68
C GLY A 160 -17.07 10.44 11.06
N LYS A 161 -16.06 11.32 10.99
CA LYS A 161 -16.16 12.59 10.25
C LYS A 161 -16.26 12.38 8.74
N ALA A 162 -15.43 11.51 8.17
CA ALA A 162 -15.42 11.20 6.73
C ALA A 162 -16.78 10.68 6.23
N TYR A 163 -17.42 9.81 7.00
CA TYR A 163 -18.72 9.24 6.63
C TYR A 163 -19.91 10.17 6.91
N ARG A 164 -19.75 11.16 7.79
CA ARG A 164 -20.78 12.21 8.04
C ARG A 164 -20.70 13.39 7.07
N ALA A 165 -19.58 13.57 6.37
CA ALA A 165 -19.45 14.59 5.34
C ALA A 165 -20.50 14.38 4.23
N LYS A 166 -21.08 15.50 3.76
CA LYS A 166 -22.18 15.53 2.77
C LYS A 166 -21.71 15.80 1.34
N ASN A 167 -20.54 16.42 1.19
CA ASN A 167 -19.92 16.77 -0.08
C ASN A 167 -18.39 16.76 0.08
N LEU A 168 -17.66 16.84 -1.04
CA LEU A 168 -16.20 16.86 -1.04
C LEU A 168 -15.63 18.08 -0.29
N ASN A 169 -16.28 19.23 -0.36
CA ASN A 169 -15.81 20.44 0.31
C ASN A 169 -15.75 20.27 1.84
N GLU A 170 -16.77 19.66 2.45
CA GLU A 170 -16.77 19.30 3.87
C GLU A 170 -15.67 18.29 4.21
N LEU A 171 -15.48 17.28 3.35
CA LEU A 171 -14.42 16.28 3.53
C LEU A 171 -13.03 16.93 3.53
N PHE A 172 -12.75 17.86 2.61
CA PHE A 172 -11.47 18.56 2.54
C PHE A 172 -11.28 19.57 3.67
N THR A 173 -12.31 20.36 3.98
CA THR A 173 -12.25 21.39 5.05
C THR A 173 -12.01 20.77 6.42
N SER A 174 -12.52 19.55 6.64
CA SER A 174 -12.29 18.80 7.88
C SER A 174 -10.88 18.22 8.02
N ARG A 175 -10.01 18.35 7.00
CA ARG A 175 -8.59 17.96 7.00
C ARG A 175 -8.34 16.52 7.46
N ILE A 176 -9.22 15.60 7.09
CA ILE A 176 -9.17 14.20 7.55
C ILE A 176 -7.88 13.50 7.10
N ILE A 177 -7.44 13.78 5.88
CA ILE A 177 -6.26 13.14 5.29
C ILE A 177 -4.99 13.65 6.00
N GLU A 178 -4.89 14.95 6.24
CA GLU A 178 -3.76 15.56 6.94
C GLU A 178 -3.67 15.08 8.39
N GLN A 179 -4.79 15.02 9.11
CA GLN A 179 -4.84 14.48 10.47
C GLN A 179 -4.49 12.98 10.49
N GLY A 180 -4.99 12.20 9.54
CA GLY A 180 -4.63 10.79 9.40
C GLY A 180 -3.13 10.59 9.16
N ARG A 181 -2.51 11.41 8.31
CA ARG A 181 -1.06 11.42 8.11
C ARG A 181 -0.30 11.78 9.37
N HIS A 182 -0.77 12.79 10.12
CA HIS A 182 -0.15 13.18 11.39
C HIS A 182 -0.17 12.03 12.41
N ILE A 183 -1.30 11.33 12.56
CA ILE A 183 -1.41 10.16 13.45
C ILE A 183 -0.41 9.09 13.03
N LYS A 184 -0.39 8.71 11.75
CA LYS A 184 0.56 7.72 11.20
C LYS A 184 2.02 8.13 11.43
N ALA A 185 2.35 9.41 11.24
CA ALA A 185 3.70 9.92 11.45
C ALA A 185 4.11 9.87 12.92
N SER A 186 3.18 10.19 13.83
CA SER A 186 3.41 10.17 15.28
C SER A 186 3.61 8.78 15.87
N SER A 187 3.27 7.71 15.13
CA SER A 187 3.50 6.33 15.56
C SER A 187 4.96 5.90 15.56
N GLY A 188 5.87 6.64 14.90
CA GLY A 188 7.29 6.30 14.86
C GLY A 188 7.52 4.87 14.35
N ASP A 189 8.27 4.08 15.10
CA ASP A 189 8.57 2.66 14.79
C ASP A 189 7.32 1.77 14.90
N LYS A 190 6.35 2.14 15.74
CA LYS A 190 5.08 1.39 15.88
C LYS A 190 4.26 1.39 14.59
N PHE A 191 4.58 2.26 13.62
CA PHE A 191 3.96 2.23 12.31
C PHE A 191 4.05 0.85 11.65
N PHE A 192 5.20 0.19 11.79
CA PHE A 192 5.49 -1.09 11.14
C PHE A 192 5.02 -2.32 11.95
N GLU A 193 4.40 -2.11 13.11
CA GLU A 193 3.76 -3.20 13.85
C GLU A 193 2.55 -3.74 13.05
N PRO A 194 2.36 -5.07 12.96
CA PRO A 194 1.29 -5.64 12.15
C PRO A 194 -0.13 -5.12 12.48
N SER A 195 -0.42 -4.87 13.76
CA SER A 195 -1.69 -4.28 14.21
C SER A 195 -1.89 -2.86 13.67
N SER A 196 -0.84 -2.04 13.65
CA SER A 196 -0.86 -0.69 13.10
C SER A 196 -1.09 -0.71 11.59
N LEU A 197 -0.40 -1.59 10.87
CA LEU A 197 -0.56 -1.75 9.42
C LEU A 197 -1.99 -2.13 9.05
N VAL A 198 -2.63 -3.02 9.82
CA VAL A 198 -4.05 -3.37 9.66
C VAL A 198 -4.95 -2.15 9.88
N ALA A 199 -4.72 -1.38 10.94
CA ALA A 199 -5.51 -0.18 11.23
C ALA A 199 -5.38 0.89 10.15
N PHE A 200 -4.17 1.12 9.64
CA PHE A 200 -3.91 2.10 8.60
C PHE A 200 -4.44 1.67 7.23
N ALA A 201 -4.38 0.38 6.90
CA ALA A 201 -5.03 -0.18 5.72
C ALA A 201 -6.54 0.06 5.76
N ARG A 202 -7.18 -0.26 6.89
CA ARG A 202 -8.62 -0.01 7.11
C ARG A 202 -8.95 1.47 6.94
N PHE A 203 -8.21 2.34 7.62
CA PHE A 203 -8.42 3.78 7.57
C PHE A 203 -8.31 4.31 6.13
N GLY A 204 -7.22 4.00 5.45
CA GLY A 204 -6.98 4.48 4.08
C GLY A 204 -8.03 3.98 3.08
N PHE A 205 -8.44 2.71 3.21
CA PHE A 205 -9.50 2.14 2.38
C PHE A 205 -10.85 2.84 2.60
N LEU A 206 -11.27 3.02 3.85
CA LEU A 206 -12.55 3.63 4.18
C LEU A 206 -12.60 5.12 3.81
N VAL A 207 -11.51 5.86 4.02
CA VAL A 207 -11.39 7.25 3.54
C VAL A 207 -11.47 7.33 2.01
N ARG A 208 -10.78 6.43 1.30
CA ARG A 208 -10.86 6.34 -0.18
C ARG A 208 -12.29 6.11 -0.65
N ARG A 209 -13.05 5.24 0.03
CA ARG A 209 -14.46 4.99 -0.29
C ARG A 209 -15.37 6.17 0.03
N ALA A 210 -15.18 6.83 1.17
CA ALA A 210 -15.92 8.05 1.50
C ALA A 210 -15.70 9.13 0.43
N PHE A 211 -14.46 9.31 -0.03
CA PHE A 211 -14.13 10.20 -1.13
C PHE A 211 -14.88 9.86 -2.42
N PHE A 212 -14.82 8.61 -2.90
CA PHE A 212 -15.51 8.21 -4.13
C PHE A 212 -17.03 8.36 -4.05
N ARG A 213 -17.63 8.01 -2.91
CA ARG A 213 -19.06 8.22 -2.66
C ARG A 213 -19.45 9.69 -2.83
N LEU A 214 -18.69 10.59 -2.20
CA LEU A 214 -18.96 12.03 -2.23
C LEU A 214 -18.70 12.63 -3.61
N MET A 215 -17.64 12.22 -4.29
CA MET A 215 -17.38 12.65 -5.66
C MET A 215 -18.52 12.28 -6.61
N HIS A 216 -19.05 11.05 -6.53
CA HIS A 216 -20.21 10.67 -7.33
C HIS A 216 -21.47 11.47 -6.99
N GLN A 217 -21.71 11.74 -5.70
CA GLN A 217 -22.85 12.52 -5.24
C GLN A 217 -22.77 13.99 -5.73
N ASP A 218 -21.61 14.62 -5.61
CA ASP A 218 -21.39 16.00 -6.06
C ASP A 218 -21.52 16.11 -7.58
N LEU A 219 -20.98 15.15 -8.34
CA LEU A 219 -21.16 15.07 -9.79
C LEU A 219 -22.63 14.98 -10.19
N ASN A 220 -23.42 14.12 -9.54
CA ASN A 220 -24.85 14.00 -9.81
C ASN A 220 -25.59 15.30 -9.49
N THR A 221 -25.25 15.95 -8.38
CA THR A 221 -25.84 17.25 -7.99
C THR A 221 -25.56 18.33 -9.02
N ILE A 222 -24.34 18.38 -9.58
CA ILE A 222 -23.98 19.31 -10.66
C ILE A 222 -24.77 19.00 -11.93
N LEU A 223 -24.87 17.72 -12.31
CA LEU A 223 -25.60 17.31 -13.52
C LEU A 223 -27.10 17.60 -13.42
N ASP A 224 -27.71 17.36 -12.28
CA ASP A 224 -29.14 17.66 -12.06
C ASP A 224 -29.39 19.17 -12.07
N GLY A 225 -28.53 19.96 -11.41
CA GLY A 225 -28.62 21.42 -11.45
C GLY A 225 -28.43 22.01 -12.86
N LEU A 226 -27.63 21.40 -13.73
CA LEU A 226 -27.50 21.81 -15.13
C LEU A 226 -28.77 21.54 -15.93
N ARG A 227 -29.44 20.41 -15.68
CA ARG A 227 -30.72 20.07 -16.35
C ARG A 227 -31.85 21.00 -15.96
N ASP A 228 -31.87 21.46 -14.71
CA ASP A 228 -32.88 22.40 -14.23
C ASP A 228 -32.74 23.82 -14.82
N LEU A 229 -31.61 24.10 -15.50
CA LEU A 229 -31.33 25.38 -16.18
C LEU A 229 -31.65 25.34 -17.69
N GLU A 230 -31.95 24.17 -18.26
CA GLU A 230 -32.39 23.97 -19.65
C GLU A 230 -33.93 24.01 -19.77
#